data_AF-A0A835ZX99-F1
#
_entry.id   AF-A0A835ZX99-F1
#
_cell.length_a   1.000
_cell.length_b   1.000
_cell.length_c   1.000
_cell.angle_alpha   90.00
_cell.angle_beta   90.00
_cell.angle_gamma   90.00
#
_symmetry.space_group_name_H-M   'P 1'
#
loop_
_entity.id
_entity.type
_entity.pdbx_description
1 polymer ?
#
loop_
_entity_poly.entity_id
_entity_poly.type
_entity_poly.pdbx_seq_one_letter_code
_entity_poly.pdbx_strand_id
1 'polypeptide(L)' 'MNERDRLLKRLSRKTPPTLFRGSSLQQSMPHGYAFSQEEHGAVTQEEIVRAYDTTKQKSRKK' A
#
# COMPACT_ATOMS: atom_id res chain seq x y z
N MET A 1 -13.15 7.17 6.10
CA MET A 1 -12.05 7.56 5.18
C MET A 1 -11.15 6.35 5.00
N ASN A 2 -10.93 5.91 3.76
CA ASN A 2 -10.12 4.72 3.47
C ASN A 2 -8.63 5.10 3.22
N GLU A 3 -7.72 4.13 3.23
CA GLU A 3 -6.29 4.38 3.03
C GLU A 3 -5.96 4.85 1.60
N ARG A 4 -6.72 4.41 0.60
CA ARG A 4 -6.62 4.92 -0.78
C ARG A 4 -6.85 6.43 -0.84
N ASP A 5 -7.81 6.94 -0.08
CA ASP A 5 -8.13 8.37 0.00
C ASP A 5 -6.98 9.12 0.68
N ARG A 6 -6.36 8.53 1.71
CA ARG A 6 -5.20 9.10 2.41
C ARG A 6 -3.97 9.14 1.52
N LEU A 7 -3.71 8.07 0.77
CA LEU A 7 -2.61 8.00 -0.19
C LEU A 7 -2.85 8.99 -1.35
N LEU A 8 -4.05 8.98 -1.93
CA LEU A 8 -4.41 9.91 -3.00
C LEU A 8 -4.33 11.36 -2.52
N LYS A 9 -4.75 11.66 -1.28
CA LYS A 9 -4.60 12.98 -0.67
C LYS A 9 -3.14 13.39 -0.49
N ARG A 10 -2.25 12.45 -0.12
CA ARG A 10 -0.79 12.70 -0.05
C ARG A 10 -0.18 12.96 -1.43
N LEU A 11 -0.58 12.22 -2.45
CA LEU A 11 -0.14 12.42 -3.84
C LEU A 11 -0.72 13.69 -4.47
N SER A 12 -1.94 14.08 -4.08
CA SER A 12 -2.64 15.26 -4.60
C SER A 12 -2.17 16.57 -3.96
N ARG A 13 -1.36 16.52 -2.90
CA ARG A 13 -0.65 17.69 -2.37
C ARG A 13 0.48 18.06 -3.33
N LYS A 14 0.10 18.82 -4.36
CA LYS A 14 0.93 19.51 -5.37
C LYS A 14 2.41 19.61 -5.00
N THR A 15 3.24 18.73 -5.57
CA THR A 15 4.63 19.09 -5.88
C THR A 15 4.57 20.20 -6.93
N PRO A 16 5.17 21.38 -6.72
CA PRO A 16 5.16 22.45 -7.72
C PRO A 16 5.74 21.94 -9.05
N PRO A 17 5.11 22.24 -10.20
CA PRO A 17 5.56 21.75 -11.51
C PRO A 17 6.88 22.39 -12.00
N THR A 18 7.68 23.01 -11.13
CA THR A 18 8.94 23.69 -11.50
C THR A 18 10.21 22.87 -11.25
N LEU A 19 10.12 21.61 -10.78
CA LEU A 19 11.29 20.74 -10.62
C LEU A 19 11.59 19.86 -11.85
N PHE A 20 11.03 20.19 -13.01
CA PHE A 20 11.31 19.50 -14.28
C PHE A 20 12.42 20.15 -15.12
N ARG A 21 13.46 20.71 -14.48
CA ARG A 21 14.70 21.02 -15.19
C ARG A 21 15.89 21.17 -14.24
N GLY A 22 16.77 20.18 -14.24
CA GLY A 22 18.12 20.29 -13.67
C GLY A 22 18.58 19.02 -12.97
N SER A 23 19.34 18.21 -13.70
CA SER A 23 20.40 17.33 -13.20
C SER A 23 20.09 16.37 -12.03
N SER A 24 20.14 15.07 -12.31
CA SER A 24 20.80 14.09 -11.43
C SER A 24 20.31 13.95 -9.98
N LEU A 25 19.00 14.09 -9.70
CA LEU A 25 18.43 13.51 -8.46
C LEU A 25 18.10 12.00 -8.62
N GLN A 26 18.75 11.34 -9.58
CA GLN A 26 18.82 9.89 -9.64
C GLN A 26 19.99 9.30 -8.84
N GLN A 27 20.67 10.08 -7.99
CA GLN A 27 21.79 9.58 -7.19
C GLN A 27 21.47 9.55 -5.69
N SER A 28 21.37 8.31 -5.18
CA SER A 28 21.48 7.92 -3.78
C SER A 28 20.22 8.03 -2.91
N MET A 29 19.14 7.34 -3.29
CA MET A 29 18.50 6.49 -2.28
C MET A 29 19.29 5.18 -2.32
N PRO A 30 20.12 4.87 -1.32
CA PRO A 30 21.06 3.75 -1.42
C PRO A 30 20.32 2.48 -1.84
N HIS A 31 19.15 2.19 -1.24
CA HIS A 31 18.26 1.10 -1.64
C HIS A 31 16.81 1.62 -1.63
N GLY A 32 16.12 1.60 -2.77
CA GLY A 32 14.75 2.11 -2.93
C GLY A 32 13.69 1.15 -2.37
N TYR A 33 13.68 0.95 -1.05
CA TYR A 33 12.67 0.13 -0.39
C TYR A 33 11.35 0.89 -0.23
N ALA A 34 10.27 0.31 -0.76
CA ALA A 34 8.92 0.76 -0.53
C ALA A 34 8.01 -0.46 -0.33
N PHE A 35 7.19 -0.42 0.71
CA PHE A 35 6.23 -1.47 1.02
C PHE A 35 4.90 -0.83 1.41
N SER A 36 3.81 -1.44 0.97
CA SER A 36 2.45 -0.98 1.25
C SER A 36 1.73 -2.04 2.07
N GLN A 37 1.39 -1.70 3.30
CA GLN A 37 0.69 -2.57 4.25
C GLN A 37 -0.41 -1.80 4.97
N GLU A 38 -1.54 -2.44 5.22
CA GLU A 38 -2.61 -1.90 6.04
C GLU A 38 -2.39 -2.25 7.52
N GLU A 39 -2.31 -1.25 8.39
CA GLU A 39 -2.09 -1.44 9.84
C GLU A 39 -3.36 -1.25 10.69
N HIS A 40 -4.42 -0.65 10.13
CA HIS A 40 -5.64 -0.28 10.85
C HIS A 40 -6.91 -0.77 10.16
N GLY A 41 -6.80 -1.94 9.52
CA GLY A 41 -7.97 -2.66 9.03
C GLY A 41 -8.89 -3.03 10.20
N ALA A 42 -10.17 -3.22 9.90
CA ALA A 42 -11.14 -3.70 10.90
C ALA A 42 -10.76 -5.08 11.48
N VAL A 43 -9.93 -5.83 10.76
CA VAL A 43 -9.30 -7.10 11.14
C VAL A 43 -7.81 -6.96 10.87
N THR A 44 -6.97 -7.45 11.79
CA THR A 44 -5.51 -7.40 11.68
C THR A 44 -4.98 -8.41 10.66
N GLN A 45 -3.76 -8.17 10.15
CA GLN A 45 -3.12 -9.10 9.23
C GLN A 45 -2.89 -10.49 9.85
N GLU A 46 -2.60 -10.55 11.15
CA GLU A 46 -2.45 -11.83 11.85
C GLU A 46 -3.76 -12.63 11.88
N GLU A 47 -4.88 -11.95 12.18
CA GLU A 47 -6.20 -12.59 12.23
C GLU A 47 -6.61 -13.13 10.86
N ILE A 48 -6.30 -12.41 9.77
CA ILE A 48 -6.53 -12.89 8.40
C ILE A 48 -5.78 -14.20 8.17
N VAL A 49 -4.47 -14.26 8.47
CA VAL A 49 -3.65 -15.46 8.24
C VAL A 49 -4.19 -16.66 9.01
N ARG A 50 -4.65 -16.46 10.25
CA ARG A 50 -5.21 -17.52 11.09
C ARG A 50 -6.60 -17.99 10.65
N ALA A 51 -7.37 -17.15 9.95
CA ALA A 51 -8.76 -17.44 9.59
C ALA A 51 -8.91 -18.37 8.37
N TYR A 52 -7.93 -18.43 7.48
CA TYR A 52 -8.04 -19.17 6.23
C TYR A 52 -7.32 -20.51 6.28
N ASP A 53 -8.06 -21.57 5.95
CA ASP A 53 -7.53 -22.90 5.67
C ASP A 53 -7.81 -23.23 4.20
N THR A 54 -6.75 -23.23 3.38
CA THR A 54 -6.84 -23.40 1.92
C THR A 54 -7.06 -24.86 1.50
N THR A 55 -6.95 -25.81 2.43
CA THR A 55 -7.21 -27.24 2.16
C THR A 55 -8.71 -27.57 2.20
N LYS A 56 -9.51 -26.73 2.86
CA LYS A 56 -10.95 -26.89 2.95
C LYS A 56 -11.62 -26.49 1.65
N GLN A 57 -12.31 -27.44 1.02
CA GLN A 57 -13.18 -27.16 -0.11
C GLN A 57 -14.36 -26.30 0.36
N LYS A 58 -14.67 -25.23 -0.38
CA LYS A 58 -15.89 -24.46 -0.11
C LYS A 58 -17.07 -25.42 -0.27
N SER A 59 -17.85 -25.62 0.79
CA SER A 59 -19.07 -26.40 0.71
C SER A 59 -19.95 -25.79 -0.37
N ARG A 60 -20.13 -26.47 -1.50
CA ARG A 60 -21.19 -26.12 -2.45
C ARG A 60 -22.50 -26.38 -1.71
N LYS A 61 -23.10 -25.32 -1.16
CA LYS A 61 -24.48 -25.38 -0.71
C LYS A 61 -25.31 -25.74 -1.95
N LYS A 62 -26.02 -26.87 -1.88
CA LYS A 62 -27.06 -27.24 -2.83
C LYS A 62 -28.30 -26.39 -2.58
#